data_AF-A0A4R7G493-F1
#
_entry.id   AF-A0A4R7G493-F1
#
_cell.length_a   1.000
_cell.length_b   1.000
_cell.length_c   1.000
_cell.angle_alpha   90.00
_cell.angle_beta   90.00
_cell.angle_gamma   90.00
#
_symmetry.space_group_name_H-M   'P 1'
#
loop_
_entity.id
_entity.type
_entity.pdbx_description
1 polymer ?
#
loop_
_entity_poly.entity_id
_entity_poly.type
_entity_poly.pdbx_seq_one_letter_code
_entity_poly.pdbx_strand_id
1 'polypeptide(L)'
;MATAFRATTTGYRADLEQHERRLLSSLCADVIALLESREDLQQDDPTPSGAEDPAFAHFRAELAGLGGEEPLAPPEDEVLRRLLPDASSDPEQAGQFRRLSENSLRSAKIADLRTARMLLESTPVTMDEDVAPIFGRALNDLRLTLASRLRLHSAEDAERVHNLAVGPSAKDTDSFMAEIYTFITWLQETLFSAMTEFLPEQGTADDAADAGDPEPSGPAAGDPAPGDPEAGDPEAGDPETGDPETGDPETGDSDPGASGGAGTSSR
;
A
#
# COMPACT_ATOMS: atom_id res chain seq x y z
N MET A 1 24.25 -2.28 17.83
CA MET A 1 22.89 -2.76 18.08
C MET A 1 21.93 -1.76 17.49
N ALA A 2 20.78 -2.21 17.00
CA ALA A 2 19.68 -1.34 16.59
C ALA A 2 19.37 -0.25 17.65
N THR A 3 19.08 0.96 17.18
CA THR A 3 18.51 2.04 18.00
C THR A 3 17.04 2.22 17.66
N ALA A 4 16.24 2.61 18.67
CA ALA A 4 14.82 2.90 18.51
C ALA A 4 14.60 4.02 17.49
N PHE A 5 13.45 3.98 16.80
CA PHE A 5 12.99 5.14 16.05
C PHE A 5 12.78 6.33 16.98
N ARG A 6 13.19 7.50 16.50
CA ARG A 6 13.03 8.79 17.18
C ARG A 6 12.57 9.84 16.20
N ALA A 7 11.74 10.75 16.68
CA ALA A 7 11.33 11.93 15.94
C ALA A 7 12.54 12.85 15.67
N THR A 8 12.52 13.50 14.53
CA THR A 8 13.49 14.48 14.06
C THR A 8 12.73 15.67 13.46
N THR A 9 13.42 16.75 13.13
CA THR A 9 12.81 17.92 12.51
C THR A 9 12.20 17.65 11.12
N THR A 10 12.52 16.52 10.49
CA THR A 10 12.12 16.19 9.11
C THR A 10 11.48 14.79 9.01
N GLY A 11 10.95 14.25 10.11
CA GLY A 11 10.38 12.90 10.17
C GLY A 11 11.09 12.02 11.19
N TYR A 12 11.42 10.78 10.84
CA TYR A 12 11.87 9.76 11.78
C TYR A 12 13.20 9.13 11.39
N ARG A 13 13.96 8.69 12.39
CA ARG A 13 15.27 8.06 12.20
C ARG A 13 15.50 6.89 13.15
N ALA A 14 16.08 5.80 12.64
CA ALA A 14 16.66 4.71 13.43
C ALA A 14 18.04 4.30 12.85
N ASP A 15 18.94 3.86 13.72
CA ASP A 15 20.22 3.28 13.31
C ASP A 15 20.12 1.75 13.43
N LEU A 16 20.11 1.05 12.28
CA LEU A 16 20.09 -0.41 12.21
C LEU A 16 21.42 -0.93 11.68
N GLU A 17 21.90 -2.03 12.25
CA GLU A 17 23.07 -2.72 11.76
C GLU A 17 22.87 -3.29 10.36
N GLN A 18 23.98 -3.51 9.65
CA GLN A 18 23.92 -4.03 8.27
C GLN A 18 23.21 -5.39 8.19
N HIS A 19 23.42 -6.26 9.18
CA HIS A 19 22.81 -7.58 9.20
C HIS A 19 21.30 -7.50 9.48
N GLU A 20 20.86 -6.63 10.38
CA GLU A 20 19.44 -6.36 10.69
C GLU A 20 18.71 -5.83 9.44
N ARG A 21 19.30 -4.85 8.73
CA ARG A 21 18.70 -4.31 7.49
C ARG A 21 18.62 -5.34 6.36
N ARG A 22 19.67 -6.16 6.19
CA ARG A 22 19.66 -7.25 5.20
C ARG A 22 18.60 -8.29 5.53
N LEU A 23 18.46 -8.64 6.81
CA LEU A 23 17.46 -9.59 7.27
C LEU A 23 16.05 -9.09 6.98
N LEU A 24 15.72 -7.84 7.36
CA LEU A 24 14.43 -7.23 7.06
C LEU A 24 14.17 -7.14 5.55
N SER A 25 15.18 -6.73 4.76
CA SER A 25 15.05 -6.64 3.31
C SER A 25 14.83 -8.00 2.64
N SER A 26 15.45 -9.07 3.16
CA SER A 26 15.21 -10.45 2.72
C SER A 26 13.80 -10.90 3.06
N LEU A 27 13.33 -10.67 4.29
CA LEU A 27 11.96 -11.02 4.69
C LEU A 27 10.92 -10.28 3.83
N CYS A 28 11.14 -9.00 3.52
CA CYS A 28 10.28 -8.29 2.57
C CYS A 28 10.28 -8.96 1.20
N ALA A 29 11.44 -9.40 0.69
CA ALA A 29 11.52 -10.09 -0.60
C ALA A 29 10.78 -11.44 -0.58
N ASP A 30 10.89 -12.20 0.50
CA ASP A 30 10.20 -13.49 0.66
C ASP A 30 8.67 -13.30 0.69
N VAL A 31 8.17 -12.27 1.41
CA VAL A 31 6.74 -11.95 1.44
C VAL A 31 6.24 -11.42 0.09
N ILE A 32 7.04 -10.62 -0.62
CA ILE A 32 6.71 -10.19 -1.98
C ILE A 32 6.56 -11.41 -2.90
N ALA A 33 7.53 -12.34 -2.89
CA ALA A 33 7.47 -13.54 -3.71
C ALA A 33 6.24 -14.41 -3.40
N LEU A 34 5.87 -14.52 -2.11
CA LEU A 34 4.66 -15.21 -1.68
C LEU A 34 3.37 -14.53 -2.19
N LEU A 35 3.33 -13.20 -2.15
CA LEU A 35 2.19 -12.43 -2.67
C LEU A 35 2.12 -12.52 -4.20
N GLU A 36 3.25 -12.50 -4.90
CA GLU A 36 3.33 -12.65 -6.36
C GLU A 36 2.88 -14.05 -6.81
N SER A 37 3.28 -15.12 -6.11
CA SER A 37 2.87 -16.50 -6.47
C SER A 37 1.36 -16.73 -6.40
N ARG A 38 0.62 -15.91 -5.65
CA ARG A 38 -0.85 -15.95 -5.60
C ARG A 38 -1.49 -15.46 -6.91
N GLU A 39 -0.81 -14.57 -7.64
CA GLU A 39 -1.27 -14.07 -8.94
C GLU A 39 -1.21 -15.12 -10.03
N ASP A 40 -0.09 -15.83 -10.11
CA ASP A 40 0.14 -16.86 -11.12
C ASP A 40 -0.95 -17.94 -11.04
N LEU A 41 -1.33 -18.34 -9.82
CA LEU A 41 -2.41 -19.29 -9.56
C LEU A 41 -3.81 -18.74 -9.91
N GLN A 42 -3.99 -17.41 -9.95
CA GLN A 42 -5.26 -16.78 -10.34
C GLN A 42 -5.38 -16.62 -11.85
N GLN A 43 -4.26 -16.51 -12.56
CA GLN A 43 -4.23 -16.43 -14.02
C GLN A 43 -4.39 -17.82 -14.69
N ASP A 44 -4.03 -18.89 -13.98
CA ASP A 44 -4.11 -20.29 -14.45
C ASP A 44 -5.51 -20.95 -14.30
N ASP A 45 -6.57 -20.20 -13.95
CA ASP A 45 -7.93 -20.74 -13.92
C ASP A 45 -8.31 -21.32 -15.31
N PRO A 46 -8.69 -22.61 -15.42
CA PRO A 46 -8.80 -23.27 -16.71
C PRO A 46 -9.99 -22.71 -17.48
N THR A 47 -9.71 -21.76 -18.36
CA THR A 47 -10.63 -21.41 -19.44
C THR A 47 -10.86 -22.70 -20.25
N PRO A 48 -12.10 -23.13 -20.52
CA PRO A 48 -12.32 -24.32 -21.32
C PRO A 48 -11.62 -24.12 -22.67
N SER A 49 -10.71 -25.05 -22.99
CA SER A 49 -9.97 -25.10 -24.25
C SER A 49 -10.94 -25.38 -25.40
N GLY A 50 -11.65 -24.33 -25.82
CA GLY A 50 -12.28 -24.20 -27.11
C GLY A 50 -11.36 -23.34 -27.97
N ALA A 51 -10.95 -23.86 -29.12
CA ALA A 51 -10.09 -23.15 -30.07
C ALA A 51 -10.69 -21.78 -30.43
N GLU A 52 -10.08 -20.69 -29.97
CA GLU A 52 -10.51 -19.34 -30.33
C GLU A 52 -9.31 -18.44 -30.64
N ASP A 53 -9.55 -17.57 -31.62
CA ASP A 53 -8.65 -16.62 -32.26
C ASP A 53 -7.71 -15.89 -31.28
N PRO A 54 -6.37 -15.88 -31.54
CA PRO A 54 -5.40 -15.11 -30.76
C PRO A 54 -5.78 -13.63 -30.54
N ALA A 55 -6.55 -13.03 -31.45
CA ALA A 55 -7.04 -11.66 -31.31
C ALA A 55 -8.10 -11.51 -30.19
N PHE A 56 -8.92 -12.54 -29.96
CA PHE A 56 -9.95 -12.55 -28.91
C PHE A 56 -9.39 -12.91 -27.54
N ALA A 57 -8.24 -13.59 -27.45
CA ALA A 57 -7.58 -13.91 -26.18
C ALA A 57 -7.12 -12.65 -25.43
N HIS A 58 -6.60 -11.65 -26.14
CA HIS A 58 -6.16 -10.39 -25.54
C HIS A 58 -7.34 -9.57 -24.98
N PHE A 59 -8.42 -9.44 -25.75
CA PHE A 59 -9.65 -8.78 -25.33
C PHE A 59 -10.34 -9.50 -24.16
N ARG A 60 -10.28 -10.84 -24.12
CA ARG A 60 -10.80 -11.62 -23.00
C ARG A 60 -9.92 -11.52 -21.76
N ALA A 61 -8.60 -11.38 -21.87
CA ALA A 61 -7.73 -11.08 -20.73
C ALA A 61 -8.02 -9.68 -20.15
N GLU A 62 -8.32 -8.72 -21.02
CA GLU A 62 -8.76 -7.37 -20.65
C GLU A 62 -10.14 -7.38 -19.96
N LEU A 63 -11.07 -8.23 -20.42
CA LEU A 63 -12.37 -8.48 -19.77
C LEU A 63 -12.31 -9.42 -18.56
N ALA A 64 -11.32 -10.32 -18.46
CA ALA A 64 -11.08 -11.14 -17.29
C ALA A 64 -10.62 -10.26 -16.11
N GLY A 65 -9.93 -9.15 -16.42
CA GLY A 65 -9.73 -8.04 -15.49
C GLY A 65 -11.01 -7.33 -15.04
N LEU A 66 -12.14 -7.53 -15.74
CA LEU A 66 -13.48 -7.04 -15.38
C LEU A 66 -14.36 -8.11 -14.69
N GLY A 67 -13.82 -9.30 -14.39
CA GLY A 67 -14.36 -10.28 -13.45
C GLY A 67 -15.41 -11.24 -14.01
N GLY A 68 -15.07 -12.53 -14.08
CA GLY A 68 -16.06 -13.60 -14.20
C GLY A 68 -17.01 -13.62 -12.99
N GLU A 69 -18.25 -14.08 -13.16
CA GLU A 69 -19.28 -14.02 -12.10
C GLU A 69 -19.01 -14.91 -10.88
N GLU A 70 -18.09 -15.87 -11.00
CA GLU A 70 -17.84 -16.86 -9.95
C GLU A 70 -17.09 -16.29 -8.74
N PRO A 71 -17.47 -16.69 -7.50
CA PRO A 71 -16.72 -16.35 -6.30
C PRO A 71 -15.30 -16.93 -6.34
N LEU A 72 -14.30 -16.11 -6.02
CA LEU A 72 -12.93 -16.59 -5.94
C LEU A 72 -12.78 -17.55 -4.75
N ALA A 73 -11.89 -18.56 -4.84
CA ALA A 73 -11.56 -19.44 -3.71
C ALA A 73 -10.53 -18.80 -2.76
N PRO A 74 -10.61 -19.06 -1.43
CA PRO A 74 -9.66 -18.51 -0.47
C PRO A 74 -8.23 -19.06 -0.70
N PRO A 75 -7.18 -18.35 -0.27
CA PRO A 75 -5.80 -18.85 -0.35
C PRO A 75 -5.59 -20.16 0.42
N GLU A 76 -4.80 -21.08 -0.12
CA GLU A 76 -4.44 -22.33 0.56
C GLU A 76 -3.38 -22.11 1.66
N ASP A 77 -2.43 -21.19 1.42
CA ASP A 77 -1.40 -20.85 2.39
C ASP A 77 -1.98 -20.00 3.54
N GLU A 78 -1.65 -20.38 4.77
CA GLU A 78 -2.14 -19.73 5.98
C GLU A 78 -1.67 -18.28 6.13
N VAL A 79 -0.43 -17.98 5.73
CA VAL A 79 0.11 -16.62 5.72
C VAL A 79 -0.69 -15.77 4.75
N LEU A 80 -1.00 -16.29 3.56
CA LEU A 80 -1.80 -15.54 2.59
C LEU A 80 -3.21 -15.26 3.11
N ARG A 81 -3.86 -16.21 3.79
CA ARG A 81 -5.16 -15.93 4.45
C ARG A 81 -5.06 -14.86 5.53
N ARG A 82 -3.92 -14.80 6.23
CA ARG A 82 -3.66 -13.79 7.27
C ARG A 82 -3.41 -12.41 6.66
N LEU A 83 -2.66 -12.35 5.57
CA LEU A 83 -2.32 -11.11 4.86
C LEU A 83 -3.49 -10.58 4.01
N LEU A 84 -4.32 -11.48 3.47
CA LEU A 84 -5.47 -11.19 2.62
C LEU A 84 -6.74 -11.71 3.31
N PRO A 85 -7.19 -11.07 4.41
CA PRO A 85 -8.32 -11.54 5.18
C PRO A 85 -9.64 -11.42 4.40
N ASP A 86 -10.57 -12.32 4.70
CA ASP A 86 -11.92 -12.27 4.15
C ASP A 86 -12.67 -11.02 4.64
N ALA A 87 -13.34 -10.33 3.73
CA ALA A 87 -14.17 -9.18 4.04
C ALA A 87 -15.54 -9.54 4.65
N SER A 88 -15.92 -10.82 4.62
CA SER A 88 -17.18 -11.33 5.13
C SER A 88 -17.00 -12.73 5.74
N SER A 89 -17.84 -13.07 6.72
CA SER A 89 -17.93 -14.43 7.25
C SER A 89 -18.75 -15.37 6.35
N ASP A 90 -19.53 -14.82 5.42
CA ASP A 90 -20.25 -15.59 4.40
C ASP A 90 -19.29 -15.94 3.25
N PRO A 91 -19.05 -17.24 2.96
CA PRO A 91 -18.09 -17.67 1.94
C PRO A 91 -18.38 -17.15 0.53
N GLU A 92 -19.66 -17.04 0.14
CA GLU A 92 -20.02 -16.56 -1.20
C GLU A 92 -19.70 -15.07 -1.33
N GLN A 93 -20.14 -14.27 -0.36
CA GLN A 93 -19.82 -12.84 -0.31
C GLN A 93 -18.31 -12.61 -0.21
N ALA A 94 -17.61 -13.37 0.63
CA ALA A 94 -16.15 -13.29 0.75
C ALA A 94 -15.46 -13.56 -0.59
N GLY A 95 -15.91 -14.56 -1.35
CA GLY A 95 -15.37 -14.87 -2.68
C GLY A 95 -15.62 -13.76 -3.70
N GLN A 96 -16.80 -13.12 -3.67
CA GLN A 96 -17.11 -11.96 -4.52
C GLN A 96 -16.23 -10.75 -4.16
N PHE A 97 -16.07 -10.44 -2.87
CA PHE A 97 -15.18 -9.37 -2.42
C PHE A 97 -13.72 -9.62 -2.78
N ARG A 98 -13.24 -10.86 -2.61
CA ARG A 98 -11.87 -11.23 -2.98
C ARG A 98 -11.64 -11.04 -4.48
N ARG A 99 -12.56 -11.47 -5.34
CA ARG A 99 -12.47 -11.21 -6.79
C ARG A 99 -12.25 -9.72 -7.11
N LEU A 100 -12.98 -8.84 -6.42
CA LEU A 100 -12.94 -7.40 -6.69
C LEU A 100 -11.76 -6.67 -6.05
N SER A 101 -11.22 -7.15 -4.93
CA SER A 101 -10.29 -6.38 -4.09
C SER A 101 -8.94 -7.05 -3.83
N GLU A 102 -8.83 -8.37 -3.96
CA GLU A 102 -7.62 -9.11 -3.58
C GLU A 102 -6.40 -8.65 -4.41
N ASN A 103 -6.57 -8.39 -5.71
CA ASN A 103 -5.49 -7.90 -6.57
C ASN A 103 -4.96 -6.52 -6.14
N SER A 104 -5.88 -5.57 -5.87
CA SER A 104 -5.52 -4.23 -5.41
C SER A 104 -4.87 -4.27 -4.02
N LEU A 105 -5.39 -5.11 -3.12
CA LEU A 105 -4.82 -5.30 -1.78
C LEU A 105 -3.41 -5.91 -1.84
N ARG A 106 -3.21 -6.94 -2.66
CA ARG A 106 -1.89 -7.54 -2.91
C ARG A 106 -0.91 -6.51 -3.47
N SER A 107 -1.33 -5.78 -4.50
CA SER A 107 -0.50 -4.75 -5.15
C SER A 107 -0.07 -3.66 -4.17
N ALA A 108 -0.98 -3.20 -3.30
CA ALA A 108 -0.66 -2.23 -2.26
C ALA A 108 0.35 -2.77 -1.24
N LYS A 109 0.19 -4.02 -0.78
CA LYS A 109 1.14 -4.67 0.13
C LYS A 109 2.52 -4.84 -0.48
N ILE A 110 2.59 -5.27 -1.74
CA ILE A 110 3.84 -5.37 -2.48
C ILE A 110 4.53 -4.00 -2.60
N ALA A 111 3.77 -2.94 -2.88
CA ALA A 111 4.30 -1.57 -2.95
C ALA A 111 4.86 -1.10 -1.59
N ASP A 112 4.13 -1.33 -0.49
CA ASP A 112 4.59 -1.01 0.86
C ASP A 112 5.89 -1.76 1.20
N LEU A 113 5.97 -3.07 0.91
CA LEU A 113 7.16 -3.89 1.14
C LEU A 113 8.35 -3.46 0.28
N ARG A 114 8.14 -3.09 -0.99
CA ARG A 114 9.19 -2.56 -1.88
C ARG A 114 9.72 -1.22 -1.37
N THR A 115 8.83 -0.35 -0.91
CA THR A 115 9.21 0.93 -0.27
C THR A 115 10.04 0.68 0.97
N ALA A 116 9.64 -0.26 1.84
CA ALA A 116 10.41 -0.63 3.01
C ALA A 116 11.82 -1.14 2.66
N ARG A 117 11.95 -1.94 1.61
CA ARG A 117 13.27 -2.40 1.12
C ARG A 117 14.16 -1.23 0.69
N MET A 118 13.61 -0.25 -0.03
CA MET A 118 14.34 0.95 -0.45
C MET A 118 14.85 1.75 0.76
N LEU A 119 14.01 1.95 1.79
CA LEU A 119 14.41 2.65 3.01
C LEU A 119 15.56 1.94 3.75
N LEU A 120 15.54 0.61 3.77
CA LEU A 120 16.56 -0.23 4.43
C LEU A 120 17.93 -0.21 3.72
N GLU A 121 18.04 0.36 2.52
CA GLU A 121 19.32 0.57 1.84
C GLU A 121 20.16 1.67 2.51
N SER A 122 19.50 2.63 3.15
CA SER A 122 20.13 3.77 3.81
C SER A 122 20.69 3.43 5.20
N THR A 123 21.66 4.23 5.67
CA THR A 123 22.20 4.14 7.04
C THR A 123 22.58 5.55 7.49
N PRO A 124 21.85 6.14 8.45
CA PRO A 124 20.68 5.62 9.18
C PRO A 124 19.46 5.33 8.28
N VAL A 125 18.50 4.57 8.78
CA VAL A 125 17.16 4.48 8.17
C VAL A 125 16.40 5.75 8.51
N THR A 126 15.94 6.47 7.49
CA THR A 126 15.23 7.75 7.63
C THR A 126 14.02 7.79 6.73
N MET A 127 12.95 8.42 7.21
CA MET A 127 11.68 8.58 6.48
C MET A 127 10.96 9.84 6.96
N ASP A 128 10.17 10.45 6.09
CA ASP A 128 9.26 11.55 6.46
C ASP A 128 7.95 11.03 7.08
N GLU A 129 7.04 11.95 7.38
CA GLU A 129 5.74 11.67 7.98
C GLU A 129 4.80 10.88 7.06
N ASP A 130 4.88 11.07 5.75
CA ASP A 130 4.03 10.38 4.78
C ASP A 130 4.48 8.94 4.56
N VAL A 131 5.79 8.70 4.64
CA VAL A 131 6.41 7.38 4.42
C VAL A 131 6.41 6.51 5.68
N ALA A 132 6.37 7.09 6.87
CA ALA A 132 6.38 6.31 8.12
C ALA A 132 5.21 5.32 8.26
N PRO A 133 3.94 5.67 7.94
CA PRO A 133 2.85 4.71 7.92
C PRO A 133 3.05 3.56 6.93
N ILE A 134 3.65 3.83 5.76
CA ILE A 134 3.97 2.82 4.74
C ILE A 134 4.95 1.80 5.32
N PHE A 135 6.04 2.26 5.95
CA PHE A 135 7.00 1.38 6.60
C PHE A 135 6.39 0.59 7.75
N GLY A 136 5.53 1.23 8.56
CA GLY A 136 4.79 0.57 9.64
C GLY A 136 3.86 -0.55 9.16
N ARG A 137 3.15 -0.35 8.03
CA ARG A 137 2.32 -1.40 7.40
C ARG A 137 3.18 -2.56 6.89
N ALA A 138 4.31 -2.28 6.26
CA ALA A 138 5.25 -3.32 5.83
C ALA A 138 5.77 -4.15 7.01
N LEU A 139 6.20 -3.51 8.12
CA LEU A 139 6.62 -4.22 9.34
C LEU A 139 5.49 -5.08 9.91
N ASN A 140 4.25 -4.59 9.89
CA ASN A 140 3.10 -5.36 10.32
C ASN A 140 2.88 -6.62 9.46
N ASP A 141 3.05 -6.53 8.13
CA ASP A 141 2.92 -7.67 7.23
C ASP A 141 4.02 -8.73 7.46
N LEU A 142 5.26 -8.29 7.75
CA LEU A 142 6.32 -9.21 8.19
C LEU A 142 5.96 -9.89 9.52
N ARG A 143 5.44 -9.12 10.49
CA ARG A 143 5.03 -9.64 11.80
C ARG A 143 3.91 -10.67 11.67
N LEU A 144 2.90 -10.40 10.84
CA LEU A 144 1.81 -11.33 10.56
C LEU A 144 2.30 -12.62 9.89
N THR A 145 3.27 -12.50 8.97
CA THR A 145 3.88 -13.65 8.30
C THR A 145 4.60 -14.55 9.29
N LEU A 146 5.45 -13.98 10.15
CA LEU A 146 6.16 -14.73 11.17
C LEU A 146 5.19 -15.34 12.19
N ALA A 147 4.15 -14.60 12.58
CA ALA A 147 3.13 -15.11 13.50
C ALA A 147 2.42 -16.36 12.96
N SER A 148 2.03 -16.37 11.68
CA SER A 148 1.43 -17.55 11.04
C SER A 148 2.41 -18.72 10.97
N ARG A 149 3.68 -18.48 10.63
CA ARG A 149 4.70 -19.55 10.59
C ARG A 149 5.03 -20.13 11.97
N LEU A 150 5.00 -19.29 13.00
CA LEU A 150 5.14 -19.67 14.42
C LEU A 150 3.85 -20.25 15.02
N ARG A 151 2.73 -20.26 14.27
CA ARG A 151 1.40 -20.69 14.72
C ARG A 151 0.94 -19.96 15.99
N LEU A 152 1.13 -18.63 16.00
CA LEU A 152 0.66 -17.75 17.06
C LEU A 152 -0.84 -17.49 16.92
N HIS A 153 -1.67 -18.27 17.62
CA HIS A 153 -3.13 -18.15 17.58
C HIS A 153 -3.74 -17.68 18.91
N SER A 154 -2.98 -17.71 20.00
CA SER A 154 -3.45 -17.41 21.37
C SER A 154 -2.42 -16.66 22.21
N ALA A 155 -2.84 -16.14 23.37
CA ALA A 155 -1.94 -15.52 24.34
C ALA A 155 -0.89 -16.51 24.89
N GLU A 156 -1.24 -17.79 25.04
CA GLU A 156 -0.31 -18.84 25.46
C GLU A 156 0.78 -19.09 24.41
N ASP A 157 0.46 -18.94 23.12
CA ASP A 157 1.45 -19.04 22.04
C ASP A 157 2.47 -17.91 22.11
N ALA A 158 2.03 -16.71 22.49
CA ALA A 158 2.90 -15.54 22.65
C ALA A 158 3.90 -15.73 23.81
N GLU A 159 3.48 -16.31 24.94
CA GLU A 159 4.38 -16.66 26.05
C GLU A 159 5.41 -17.71 25.64
N ARG A 160 5.01 -18.74 24.88
CA ARG A 160 5.93 -19.74 24.33
C ARG A 160 7.00 -19.10 23.45
N VAL A 161 6.61 -18.21 22.53
CA VAL A 161 7.54 -17.52 21.62
C VAL A 161 8.46 -16.57 22.38
N HIS A 162 7.96 -15.86 23.41
CA HIS A 162 8.80 -15.03 24.27
C HIS A 162 9.87 -15.88 24.99
N ASN A 163 9.48 -17.03 25.56
CA ASN A 163 10.42 -17.95 26.22
C ASN A 163 11.44 -18.54 25.25
N LEU A 164 11.06 -18.76 23.99
CA LEU A 164 11.93 -19.28 22.95
C LEU A 164 12.98 -18.24 22.51
N ALA A 165 12.59 -16.97 22.39
CA ALA A 165 13.48 -15.86 22.05
C ALA A 165 14.48 -15.51 23.19
N VAL A 166 14.16 -15.84 24.44
CA VAL A 166 14.99 -15.55 25.63
C VAL A 166 15.81 -16.78 26.09
N GLY A 167 15.50 -17.97 25.59
CA GLY A 167 16.06 -19.25 26.04
C GLY A 167 17.52 -19.49 25.62
N PRO A 168 18.31 -20.24 26.42
CA PRO A 168 19.71 -20.54 26.10
C PRO A 168 19.81 -21.72 25.11
N SER A 169 19.64 -21.46 23.81
CA SER A 169 20.20 -22.23 22.67
C SER A 169 19.41 -21.97 21.37
N ALA A 170 19.63 -20.82 20.72
CA ALA A 170 19.15 -20.61 19.36
C ALA A 170 19.93 -21.53 18.38
N LYS A 171 19.38 -22.72 18.13
CA LYS A 171 19.83 -23.63 17.05
C LYS A 171 18.68 -24.13 16.18
N ASP A 172 17.43 -23.93 16.58
CA ASP A 172 16.27 -24.28 15.76
C ASP A 172 15.66 -23.06 15.06
N THR A 173 14.96 -23.33 13.97
CA THR A 173 14.34 -22.32 13.10
C THR A 173 13.27 -21.51 13.84
N ASP A 174 12.54 -22.14 14.76
CA ASP A 174 11.44 -21.50 15.49
C ASP A 174 11.96 -20.44 16.46
N SER A 175 13.09 -20.70 17.12
CA SER A 175 13.75 -19.73 18.00
C SER A 175 14.23 -18.52 17.23
N PHE A 176 14.83 -18.76 16.06
CA PHE A 176 15.25 -17.67 15.18
C PHE A 176 14.06 -16.84 14.69
N MET A 177 12.96 -17.48 14.26
CA MET A 177 11.73 -16.77 13.87
C MET A 177 11.13 -15.97 15.04
N ALA A 178 11.18 -16.51 16.26
CA ALA A 178 10.71 -15.84 17.48
C ALA A 178 11.54 -14.59 17.82
N GLU A 179 12.87 -14.67 17.69
CA GLU A 179 13.77 -13.53 17.85
C GLU A 179 13.45 -12.42 16.84
N ILE A 180 13.28 -12.79 15.56
CA ILE A 180 12.91 -11.83 14.50
C ILE A 180 11.55 -11.21 14.78
N TYR A 181 10.55 -12.02 15.15
CA TYR A 181 9.21 -11.52 15.47
C TYR A 181 9.26 -10.49 16.61
N THR A 182 10.05 -10.77 17.65
CA THR A 182 10.25 -9.87 18.78
C THR A 182 10.96 -8.59 18.36
N PHE A 183 12.01 -8.70 17.54
CA PHE A 183 12.75 -7.57 16.99
C PHE A 183 11.85 -6.64 16.14
N ILE A 184 11.07 -7.20 15.22
CA ILE A 184 10.13 -6.45 14.38
C ILE A 184 9.03 -5.79 15.22
N THR A 185 8.53 -6.49 16.23
CA THR A 185 7.51 -5.96 17.16
C THR A 185 8.05 -4.73 17.90
N TRP A 186 9.24 -4.85 18.48
CA TRP A 186 9.92 -3.71 19.12
C TRP A 186 10.15 -2.57 18.13
N LEU A 187 10.64 -2.86 16.93
CA LEU A 187 10.92 -1.85 15.90
C LEU A 187 9.65 -1.07 15.52
N GLN A 188 8.54 -1.77 15.28
CA GLN A 188 7.24 -1.18 14.96
C GLN A 188 6.69 -0.33 16.12
N GLU A 189 6.82 -0.80 17.36
CA GLU A 189 6.40 -0.06 18.55
C GLU A 189 7.18 1.26 18.71
N THR A 190 8.50 1.24 18.47
CA THR A 190 9.31 2.46 18.53
C THR A 190 8.93 3.46 17.44
N LEU A 191 8.62 2.99 16.23
CA LEU A 191 8.14 3.85 15.15
C LEU A 191 6.78 4.47 15.49
N PHE A 192 5.83 3.66 15.97
CA PHE A 192 4.51 4.15 16.35
C PHE A 192 4.56 5.15 17.51
N SER A 193 5.42 4.89 18.49
CA SER A 193 5.67 5.82 19.60
C SER A 193 6.21 7.14 19.08
N ALA A 194 7.21 7.12 18.18
CA ALA A 194 7.77 8.32 17.58
C ALA A 194 6.73 9.10 16.75
N MET A 195 5.85 8.41 16.01
CA MET A 195 4.76 9.05 15.26
C MET A 195 3.72 9.73 16.16
N THR A 196 3.48 9.16 17.34
CA THR A 196 2.49 9.68 18.30
C THR A 196 3.06 10.85 19.12
N GLU A 197 4.37 10.86 19.36
CA GLU A 197 5.07 11.97 20.04
C GLU A 197 4.92 13.30 19.28
N PHE A 198 4.65 13.25 17.97
CA PHE A 198 4.44 14.43 17.11
C PHE A 198 2.97 14.78 16.86
N LEU A 199 2.00 14.15 17.54
CA LEU A 199 0.64 14.67 17.53
C LEU A 199 0.65 15.96 18.37
N PRO A 200 0.51 17.16 17.77
CA PRO A 200 0.16 18.32 18.58
C PRO A 200 -1.13 17.91 19.30
N GLU A 201 -1.19 18.12 20.62
CA GLU A 201 -2.47 18.07 21.32
C GLU A 201 -3.44 18.84 20.44
N GLN A 202 -4.46 18.16 19.90
CA GLN A 202 -5.48 18.83 19.12
C GLN A 202 -5.93 19.97 20.01
N GLY A 203 -5.65 21.20 19.58
CA GLY A 203 -5.96 22.39 20.34
C GLY A 203 -7.44 22.33 20.62
N THR A 204 -7.81 21.83 21.80
CA THR A 204 -9.14 21.99 22.34
C THR A 204 -9.22 23.49 22.52
N ALA A 205 -9.95 24.11 21.60
CA ALA A 205 -10.37 25.49 21.64
C ALA A 205 -11.30 25.71 22.84
N ASP A 206 -10.78 25.49 24.04
CA ASP A 206 -11.53 25.57 25.29
C ASP A 206 -10.72 26.18 26.45
N ASP A 207 -9.50 26.68 26.19
CA ASP A 207 -8.70 27.42 27.18
C ASP A 207 -8.66 28.94 26.89
N ALA A 208 -9.69 29.45 26.22
CA ALA A 208 -9.93 30.88 26.06
C ALA A 208 -11.09 31.34 26.97
N ALA A 209 -11.03 31.01 28.26
CA ALA A 209 -12.00 31.52 29.23
C ALA A 209 -11.48 31.61 30.68
N ASP A 210 -10.18 31.82 30.94
CA ASP A 210 -9.75 32.30 32.27
C ASP A 210 -8.37 32.96 32.25
N ALA A 211 -8.28 34.16 31.68
CA ALA A 211 -7.19 35.08 31.98
C ALA A 211 -7.77 36.50 32.04
N GLY A 212 -7.79 37.05 33.24
CA GLY A 212 -8.40 38.34 33.57
C GLY A 212 -7.86 39.51 32.76
N ASP A 213 -8.69 40.55 32.68
CA ASP A 213 -8.44 41.84 32.04
C ASP A 213 -7.00 42.34 32.21
N PRO A 214 -6.25 42.55 31.11
CA PRO A 214 -5.15 43.49 31.11
C PRO A 214 -5.68 44.88 30.75
N GLU A 215 -5.45 45.86 31.62
CA GLU A 215 -5.72 47.27 31.34
C GLU A 215 -4.98 47.75 30.07
N PRO A 216 -5.61 48.56 29.20
CA PRO A 216 -4.96 49.05 28.01
C PRO A 216 -4.01 50.21 28.36
N SER A 217 -2.72 49.92 28.44
CA SER A 217 -1.66 50.94 28.34
C SER A 217 -1.50 51.33 26.87
N GLY A 218 -2.07 52.47 26.48
CA GLY A 218 -2.03 52.95 25.10
C GLY A 218 -0.62 53.37 24.63
N PRO A 219 -0.25 53.12 23.36
CA PRO A 219 0.84 53.84 22.73
C PRO A 219 0.33 55.15 22.12
N ALA A 220 1.13 56.21 22.27
CA ALA A 220 0.85 57.53 21.71
C ALA A 220 0.76 57.48 20.18
N ALA A 221 -0.37 57.91 19.64
CA ALA A 221 -0.56 58.16 18.22
C ALA A 221 0.31 59.34 17.77
N GLY A 222 1.23 59.08 16.84
CA GLY A 222 1.77 60.10 15.95
C GLY A 222 1.03 60.00 14.62
N ASP A 223 0.39 61.08 14.19
CA ASP A 223 -0.27 61.19 12.88
C ASP A 223 0.71 60.95 11.72
N PRO A 224 0.44 60.01 10.79
CA PRO A 224 0.97 60.10 9.44
C PRO A 224 -0.06 60.80 8.53
N ALA A 225 0.41 61.82 7.82
CA ALA A 225 -0.35 62.51 6.78
C ALA A 225 -0.72 61.55 5.62
N PRO A 226 -1.89 61.72 4.97
CA PRO A 226 -2.28 60.90 3.83
C PRO A 226 -1.51 61.36 2.58
N GLY A 227 -0.76 60.45 1.96
CA GLY A 227 -0.26 60.59 0.60
C GLY A 227 -1.24 59.96 -0.40
N ASP A 228 -1.44 60.63 -1.54
CA ASP A 228 -2.32 60.18 -2.63
C ASP A 228 -1.93 58.79 -3.18
N PRO A 229 -2.90 57.93 -3.55
CA PRO A 229 -2.63 56.66 -4.20
C PRO A 229 -2.39 56.85 -5.71
N GLU A 230 -1.23 56.44 -6.20
CA GLU A 230 -0.98 56.26 -7.62
C GLU A 230 -1.50 54.87 -8.03
N ALA A 231 -2.66 54.84 -8.67
CA ALA A 231 -3.22 53.64 -9.28
C ALA A 231 -2.47 53.36 -10.58
N GLY A 232 -1.67 52.29 -10.61
CA GLY A 232 -1.13 51.72 -11.83
C GLY A 232 -2.15 50.78 -12.48
N ASP A 233 -2.48 51.02 -13.74
CA ASP A 233 -3.32 50.15 -14.56
C ASP A 233 -2.67 48.76 -14.75
N PRO A 234 -3.40 47.66 -14.57
CA PRO A 234 -2.94 46.35 -15.03
C PRO A 234 -3.20 46.18 -16.54
N GLU A 235 -2.13 46.00 -17.32
CA GLU A 235 -2.24 45.52 -18.71
C GLU A 235 -2.80 44.09 -18.71
N ALA A 236 -4.01 43.94 -19.24
CA ALA A 236 -4.58 42.65 -19.60
C ALA A 236 -3.96 42.18 -20.92
N GLY A 237 -3.16 41.11 -20.87
CA GLY A 237 -2.72 40.39 -22.07
C GLY A 237 -3.82 39.46 -22.58
N ASP A 238 -4.13 39.55 -23.87
CA ASP A 238 -5.07 38.66 -24.56
C ASP A 238 -4.56 37.21 -24.58
N PRO A 239 -5.40 36.20 -24.28
CA PRO A 239 -5.06 34.81 -24.55
C PRO A 239 -5.31 34.47 -26.03
N GLU A 240 -4.27 34.02 -26.74
CA GLU A 240 -4.42 33.42 -28.07
C GLU A 240 -5.19 32.10 -27.98
N THR A 241 -6.38 32.08 -28.55
CA THR A 241 -7.15 30.86 -28.83
C THR A 241 -6.62 30.22 -30.12
N GLY A 242 -5.94 29.07 -30.00
CA GLY A 242 -5.62 28.22 -31.14
C GLY A 242 -6.79 27.29 -31.49
N ASP A 243 -7.19 27.28 -32.77
CA ASP A 243 -8.21 26.38 -33.32
C ASP A 243 -7.73 24.92 -33.35
N PRO A 244 -8.57 23.93 -32.98
CA PRO A 244 -8.27 22.53 -33.21
C PRO A 244 -8.62 22.11 -34.66
N GLU A 245 -7.62 21.60 -35.39
CA GLU A 245 -7.83 20.94 -36.68
C GLU A 245 -8.69 19.67 -36.50
N THR A 246 -9.81 19.63 -37.23
CA THR A 246 -10.67 18.46 -37.35
C THR A 246 -10.22 17.65 -38.56
N GLY A 247 -9.71 16.43 -38.32
CA GLY A 247 -9.39 15.48 -39.37
C GLY A 247 -10.62 14.65 -39.76
N ASP A 248 -10.95 14.63 -41.04
CA ASP A 248 -12.00 13.78 -41.63
C ASP A 248 -11.63 12.29 -41.57
N PRO A 249 -12.59 11.37 -41.32
CA PRO A 249 -12.36 9.94 -41.40
C PRO A 249 -12.44 9.45 -42.86
N GLU A 250 -11.37 8.81 -43.35
CA GLU A 250 -11.37 8.10 -44.63
C GLU A 250 -12.27 6.86 -44.58
N THR A 251 -13.31 6.85 -45.43
CA THR A 251 -14.09 5.66 -45.77
C THR A 251 -13.55 5.02 -47.04
N GLY A 252 -13.22 3.73 -46.98
CA GLY A 252 -13.01 2.88 -48.15
C GLY A 252 -12.71 1.45 -47.70
N ASP A 253 -13.12 0.38 -48.35
CA ASP A 253 -14.07 0.16 -49.44
C ASP A 253 -14.45 -1.33 -49.30
N SER A 254 -15.71 -1.68 -49.54
CA SER A 254 -16.21 -3.05 -49.41
C SER A 254 -16.14 -3.75 -50.76
N ASP A 255 -15.34 -4.81 -50.87
CA ASP A 255 -15.28 -5.65 -52.07
C ASP A 255 -16.25 -6.85 -51.94
N PRO A 256 -17.26 -7.02 -52.81
CA PRO A 256 -18.18 -8.17 -52.77
C PRO A 256 -17.74 -9.25 -53.77
N GLY A 257 -17.18 -10.34 -53.27
CA GLY A 257 -16.68 -11.46 -54.08
C GLY A 257 -17.47 -12.77 -53.92
N ALA A 258 -18.51 -12.92 -54.73
CA ALA A 258 -18.98 -14.14 -55.40
C ALA A 258 -19.45 -15.39 -54.62
N SER A 259 -20.73 -15.67 -54.87
CA SER A 259 -21.52 -16.89 -54.71
C SER A 259 -21.04 -18.13 -55.48
N GLY A 260 -21.42 -19.30 -54.96
CA GLY A 260 -21.67 -20.55 -55.71
C GLY A 260 -21.35 -21.78 -54.85
N GLY A 261 -22.20 -22.78 -54.62
CA GLY A 261 -23.51 -23.14 -55.14
C GLY A 261 -23.90 -24.48 -54.47
N ALA A 262 -25.19 -24.75 -54.42
CA ALA A 262 -25.85 -25.79 -53.62
C ALA A 262 -25.66 -27.24 -54.10
N GLY A 263 -26.00 -28.18 -53.20
CA GLY A 263 -26.46 -29.55 -53.51
C GLY A 263 -25.61 -30.65 -52.87
N THR A 264 -26.10 -31.72 -52.25
CA THR A 264 -27.43 -32.29 -52.03
C THR A 264 -27.28 -33.45 -51.02
N SER A 265 -28.35 -33.72 -50.27
CA SER A 265 -28.71 -34.95 -49.56
C SER A 265 -28.01 -36.26 -49.99
N SER A 266 -27.58 -37.08 -49.01
CA SER A 266 -28.30 -38.29 -48.54
C SER A 266 -27.38 -39.34 -47.90
N ARG A 267 -27.89 -39.86 -46.77
CA ARG A 267 -27.78 -41.22 -46.21
C ARG A 267 -26.62 -41.55 -45.27
#